data_AF-A0AAQ4F6F9-F1
#
_entry.id   AF-A0AAQ4F6F9-F1
#
_cell.length_a   1.000
_cell.length_b   1.000
_cell.length_c   1.000
_cell.angle_alpha   90.00
_cell.angle_beta   90.00
_cell.angle_gamma   90.00
#
_symmetry.space_group_name_H-M   'P 1'
#
loop_
_entity.id
_entity.type
_entity.pdbx_description
1 polymer ?
#
loop_
_entity_poly.entity_id
_entity_poly.type
_entity_poly.pdbx_seq_one_letter_code
_entity_poly.pdbx_strand_id
1 'polypeptide(L)'
;MKRFLRQMARVQAVGVFPVGLISAFGISSPVVSPEGRVVGFHDAYLPTRRRFPVDMAGFAVNLQLVLAADDLRMPHKQGMLESDFLTSLGVDRDELEPLASNCTEVLVWHTKTVNGIFPSMKSIRDKKELVNTNIPKLYKSTLGM
;
A
#
# COMPACT_ATOMS: atom_id res chain seq x y z
N MET A 1 2.05 -6.51 -19.64
CA MET A 1 2.19 -5.50 -18.56
C MET A 1 0.82 -4.92 -18.24
N LYS A 2 0.37 -4.92 -16.97
CA LYS A 2 -0.95 -4.36 -16.57
C LYS A 2 -0.99 -2.82 -16.80
N ARG A 3 -2.16 -2.25 -17.18
CA ARG A 3 -2.36 -0.81 -17.51
C ARG A 3 -1.73 0.13 -16.48
N PHE A 4 -1.96 -0.14 -15.20
CA PHE A 4 -1.49 0.68 -14.10
C PHE A 4 0.04 0.76 -14.00
N LEU A 5 0.74 -0.37 -14.13
CA LEU A 5 2.21 -0.39 -14.11
C LEU A 5 2.82 0.43 -15.25
N ARG A 6 2.16 0.48 -16.42
CA ARG A 6 2.61 1.32 -17.55
C ARG A 6 2.42 2.81 -17.30
N GLN A 7 1.45 3.21 -16.47
CA GLN A 7 1.30 4.60 -16.05
C GLN A 7 2.45 4.99 -15.11
N MET A 8 2.71 4.18 -14.08
CA MET A 8 3.81 4.44 -13.14
C MET A 8 5.18 4.49 -13.81
N ALA A 9 5.43 3.63 -14.81
CA ALA A 9 6.69 3.62 -15.56
C ALA A 9 6.96 4.89 -16.39
N ARG A 10 5.99 5.81 -16.51
CA ARG A 10 6.10 7.06 -17.28
C ARG A 10 6.15 8.31 -16.40
N VAL A 11 6.04 8.15 -15.08
CA VAL A 11 6.15 9.25 -14.10
C VAL A 11 7.48 9.97 -14.29
N GLN A 12 7.44 11.30 -14.34
CA GLN A 12 8.61 12.17 -14.49
C GLN A 12 9.15 12.63 -13.13
N ALA A 13 8.28 12.88 -12.16
CA ALA A 13 8.63 13.26 -10.80
C ALA A 13 8.01 12.29 -9.79
N VAL A 14 6.77 12.54 -9.37
CA VAL A 14 6.05 11.69 -8.41
C VAL A 14 4.63 11.46 -8.88
N GLY A 15 4.31 10.23 -9.24
CA GLY A 15 2.95 9.80 -9.57
C GLY A 15 2.17 9.52 -8.32
N VAL A 16 0.94 10.02 -8.22
CA VAL A 16 0.05 9.80 -7.06
C VAL A 16 -1.31 9.25 -7.49
N PHE A 17 -1.90 8.41 -6.65
CA PHE A 17 -3.14 7.71 -7.00
C PHE A 17 -3.90 7.18 -5.78
N PRO A 18 -5.20 6.85 -5.91
CA PRO A 18 -6.03 6.36 -4.81
C PRO A 18 -5.62 4.97 -4.33
N VAL A 19 -5.72 4.76 -3.02
CA VAL A 19 -5.50 3.47 -2.34
C VAL A 19 -6.77 3.08 -1.60
N GLY A 20 -7.26 1.86 -1.86
CA GLY A 20 -8.42 1.30 -1.17
C GLY A 20 -8.07 0.51 0.10
N LEU A 21 -9.07 0.26 0.93
CA LEU A 21 -8.99 -0.54 2.17
C LEU A 21 -8.02 0.04 3.22
N ILE A 22 -7.96 1.37 3.30
CA ILE A 22 -7.07 2.06 4.21
C ILE A 22 -7.82 2.90 5.24
N SER A 23 -7.36 2.83 6.49
CA SER A 23 -7.81 3.68 7.60
C SER A 23 -9.34 3.68 7.81
N ALA A 24 -9.87 4.68 8.52
CA ALA A 24 -11.30 4.77 8.81
C ALA A 24 -12.16 5.14 7.59
N PHE A 25 -11.58 5.81 6.57
CA PHE A 25 -12.34 6.26 5.40
C PHE A 25 -12.48 5.19 4.31
N GLY A 26 -11.70 4.11 4.38
CA GLY A 26 -11.69 3.04 3.38
C GLY A 26 -11.01 3.42 2.06
N ILE A 27 -10.75 4.70 1.82
CA ILE A 27 -10.01 5.25 0.68
C ILE A 27 -9.07 6.35 1.18
N SER A 28 -7.83 6.34 0.69
CA SER A 28 -6.89 7.46 0.75
C SER A 28 -6.62 7.92 -0.67
N SER A 29 -6.73 9.21 -0.96
CA SER A 29 -6.59 9.75 -2.32
C SER A 29 -6.10 11.19 -2.35
N PRO A 30 -5.28 11.57 -3.35
CA PRO A 30 -5.14 12.97 -3.74
C PRO A 30 -6.51 13.55 -4.13
N VAL A 31 -6.72 14.82 -3.80
CA VAL A 31 -7.84 15.63 -4.31
C VAL A 31 -7.34 16.37 -5.55
N VAL A 32 -7.94 16.08 -6.69
CA VAL A 32 -7.51 16.60 -7.99
C VAL A 32 -8.53 17.61 -8.50
N SER A 33 -8.06 18.77 -8.97
CA SER A 33 -8.90 19.81 -9.57
C SER A 33 -9.38 19.40 -10.97
N PRO A 34 -10.40 20.10 -11.54
CA PRO A 34 -10.82 19.88 -12.92
C PRO A 34 -9.69 20.02 -13.96
N GLU A 35 -8.67 20.83 -13.65
CA GLU A 35 -7.48 21.03 -14.49
C GLU A 35 -6.43 19.91 -14.34
N GLY A 36 -6.70 18.88 -13.52
CA GLY A 36 -5.80 17.74 -13.33
C GLY A 36 -4.64 18.02 -12.37
N ARG A 37 -4.77 19.00 -11.45
CA ARG A 37 -3.74 19.32 -10.46
C ARG A 37 -4.11 18.85 -9.06
N VAL A 38 -3.13 18.42 -8.27
CA VAL A 38 -3.36 18.05 -6.87
C VAL A 38 -3.56 19.32 -6.03
N VAL A 39 -4.75 19.48 -5.45
CA VAL A 39 -5.10 20.63 -4.60
C VAL A 39 -5.18 20.28 -3.12
N GLY A 40 -5.16 19.00 -2.77
CA GLY A 40 -5.23 18.52 -1.41
C GLY A 40 -5.24 17.00 -1.35
N PHE A 41 -5.68 16.46 -0.22
CA PHE A 41 -5.71 15.03 0.03
C PHE A 41 -6.92 14.66 0.88
N HIS A 42 -7.47 13.48 0.60
CA HIS A 42 -8.54 12.84 1.33
C HIS A 42 -7.96 11.61 2.03
N ASP A 43 -7.71 11.70 3.34
CA ASP A 43 -7.12 10.63 4.14
C ASP A 43 -7.62 10.72 5.59
N ALA A 44 -7.84 9.60 6.28
CA ALA A 44 -8.37 9.62 7.65
C ALA A 44 -7.32 9.98 8.70
N TYR A 45 -6.04 9.79 8.36
CA TYR A 45 -4.94 10.16 9.21
C TYR A 45 -4.49 11.57 8.80
N LEU A 46 -5.25 12.59 9.22
CA LEU A 46 -4.85 13.98 9.06
C LEU A 46 -4.24 14.52 10.37
N PRO A 47 -3.01 14.17 10.77
CA PRO A 47 -2.25 15.13 11.56
C PRO A 47 -2.14 16.39 10.71
N THR A 48 -2.52 17.54 11.27
CA THR A 48 -2.39 18.89 10.70
C THR A 48 -0.96 19.27 10.25
N ARG A 49 0.00 18.36 10.35
CA ARG A 49 1.43 18.54 10.05
C ARG A 49 1.95 17.70 8.87
N ARG A 50 1.15 16.83 8.25
CA ARG A 50 1.62 16.04 7.09
C ARG A 50 1.54 16.88 5.82
N ARG A 51 2.67 17.05 5.13
CA ARG A 51 2.72 17.70 3.81
C ARG A 51 2.10 16.81 2.74
N PHE A 52 2.30 15.50 2.86
CA PHE A 52 1.75 14.48 1.97
C PHE A 52 1.03 13.39 2.79
N PRO A 53 -0.25 13.59 3.15
CA PRO A 53 -1.05 12.56 3.81
C PRO A 53 -1.53 11.52 2.78
N VAL A 54 -0.62 10.62 2.42
CA VAL A 54 -0.84 9.48 1.52
C VAL A 54 -0.38 8.19 2.18
N ASP A 55 -0.84 7.06 1.65
CA ASP A 55 -0.31 5.73 1.97
C ASP A 55 1.00 5.44 1.23
N MET A 56 1.82 4.53 1.78
CA MET A 56 3.04 4.07 1.12
C MET A 56 2.77 3.45 -0.26
N ALA A 57 1.64 2.77 -0.45
CA ALA A 57 1.25 2.20 -1.73
C ALA A 57 0.61 3.22 -2.68
N GLY A 58 0.43 4.49 -2.29
CA GLY A 58 -0.32 5.51 -3.03
C GLY A 58 0.51 6.41 -3.94
N PHE A 59 1.81 6.15 -4.07
CA PHE A 59 2.69 6.93 -4.94
C PHE A 59 3.76 6.08 -5.62
N ALA A 60 4.34 6.64 -6.68
CA ALA A 60 5.51 6.13 -7.38
C ALA A 60 6.47 7.29 -7.65
N VAL A 61 7.78 7.04 -7.58
CA VAL A 61 8.82 8.08 -7.70
C VAL A 61 9.72 7.77 -8.88
N ASN A 62 10.11 8.79 -9.64
CA ASN A 62 11.17 8.67 -10.62
C ASN A 62 12.51 8.40 -9.90
N LEU A 63 13.23 7.36 -10.32
CA LEU A 63 14.53 6.99 -9.78
C LEU A 63 15.55 8.14 -9.84
N GLN A 64 15.48 9.00 -10.87
CA GLN A 64 16.39 10.14 -10.99
C GLN A 64 16.26 11.13 -9.82
N LEU A 65 15.04 11.35 -9.30
CA LEU A 65 14.83 12.18 -8.11
C LEU A 65 15.49 11.57 -6.87
N VAL A 66 15.35 10.25 -6.72
CA VAL A 66 15.95 9.52 -5.59
C VAL A 66 17.47 9.60 -5.65
N LEU A 67 18.07 9.46 -6.84
CA LEU A 67 19.52 9.53 -7.03
C LEU A 67 20.07 10.96 -6.91
N ALA A 68 19.25 11.98 -7.15
CA ALA A 68 19.63 13.39 -7.04
C ALA A 68 19.38 13.98 -5.64
N ALA A 69 18.70 13.26 -4.75
CA ALA A 69 18.40 13.75 -3.41
C ALA A 69 19.66 13.75 -2.53
N ASP A 70 20.03 14.93 -2.03
CA ASP A 70 21.22 15.11 -1.17
C ASP A 70 21.06 14.44 0.21
N ASP A 71 19.84 14.38 0.74
CA ASP A 71 19.54 13.86 2.08
C ASP A 71 18.21 13.10 2.09
N LEU A 72 18.20 11.94 1.43
CA LEU A 72 17.05 11.05 1.38
C LEU A 72 16.79 10.42 2.76
N ARG A 73 15.58 10.61 3.28
CA ARG A 73 15.22 10.15 4.63
C ARG A 73 13.97 9.29 4.62
N MET A 74 13.99 8.22 5.41
CA MET A 74 12.80 7.42 5.72
C MET A 74 12.73 7.20 7.24
N PRO A 75 12.33 8.24 8.00
CA PRO A 75 12.41 8.20 9.44
C PRO A 75 11.35 7.27 10.04
N HIS A 76 11.73 6.43 11.00
CA HIS A 76 10.81 5.53 11.71
C HIS A 76 9.92 6.29 12.71
N LYS A 77 9.09 7.19 12.20
CA LYS A 77 8.12 8.01 12.94
C LYS A 77 6.72 7.71 12.45
N GLN A 78 5.86 7.27 13.37
CA GLN A 78 4.51 6.81 13.04
C GLN A 78 3.72 7.86 12.23
N GLY A 79 3.33 7.45 11.02
CA GLY A 79 2.53 8.25 10.09
C GLY A 79 3.24 9.44 9.43
N MET A 80 4.55 9.63 9.65
CA MET A 80 5.36 10.64 8.96
C MET A 80 6.28 10.03 7.90
N LEU A 81 6.39 8.71 7.84
CA LEU A 81 7.27 7.96 6.94
C LEU A 81 7.15 8.45 5.48
N GLU A 82 5.93 8.45 4.94
CA GLU A 82 5.64 8.84 3.56
C GLU A 82 5.89 10.32 3.33
N SER A 83 5.40 11.16 4.26
CA SER A 83 5.50 12.61 4.14
C SER A 83 6.95 13.11 4.21
N ASP A 84 7.75 12.55 5.11
CA ASP A 84 9.15 12.94 5.28
C ASP A 84 10.00 12.42 4.12
N PHE A 85 9.71 11.22 3.61
CA PHE A 85 10.34 10.67 2.41
C PHE A 85 10.07 11.56 1.18
N LEU A 86 8.81 11.86 0.88
CA LEU A 86 8.46 12.71 -0.26
C LEU A 86 9.02 14.14 -0.11
N THR A 87 9.05 14.67 1.11
CA THR A 87 9.68 15.97 1.39
C THR A 87 11.19 15.93 1.15
N SER A 88 11.86 14.83 1.50
CA SER A 88 13.30 14.68 1.30
C SER A 88 13.74 14.58 -0.16
N LEU A 89 12.81 14.27 -1.07
CA LEU A 89 13.04 14.30 -2.52
C LEU A 89 13.01 15.72 -3.11
N GLY A 90 12.71 16.74 -2.30
CA GLY A 90 12.60 18.12 -2.75
C GLY A 90 11.34 18.41 -3.58
N VAL A 91 10.38 17.49 -3.60
CA VAL A 91 9.19 17.57 -4.44
C VAL A 91 8.13 18.44 -3.77
N ASP A 92 7.53 19.30 -4.58
CA ASP A 92 6.37 20.11 -4.22
C ASP A 92 5.05 19.49 -4.70
N ARG A 93 3.93 19.91 -4.08
CA ARG A 93 2.61 19.38 -4.45
C ARG A 93 2.27 19.60 -5.92
N ASP A 94 2.76 20.69 -6.50
CA ASP A 94 2.49 21.07 -7.88
C ASP A 94 3.25 20.20 -8.90
N GLU A 95 4.24 19.43 -8.44
CA GLU A 95 5.01 18.46 -9.24
C GLU A 95 4.41 17.05 -9.17
N LEU A 96 3.34 16.85 -8.39
CA LEU A 96 2.64 15.57 -8.32
C LEU A 96 1.85 15.32 -9.60
N GLU A 97 1.98 14.11 -10.14
CA GLU A 97 1.32 13.65 -11.35
C GLU A 97 0.14 12.72 -11.01
N PRO A 98 -1.12 13.17 -11.13
CA PRO A 98 -2.27 12.31 -10.86
C PRO A 98 -2.36 11.16 -11.87
N LEU A 99 -2.33 9.93 -11.38
CA LEU A 99 -2.56 8.73 -12.18
C LEU A 99 -4.00 8.23 -12.00
N ALA A 100 -4.31 7.03 -12.54
CA ALA A 100 -5.59 6.35 -12.33
C ALA A 100 -6.81 7.22 -12.69
N SER A 101 -6.78 7.81 -13.89
CA SER A 101 -7.84 8.67 -14.43
C SER A 101 -8.14 9.87 -13.51
N ASN A 102 -7.11 10.70 -13.24
CA ASN A 102 -7.19 11.83 -12.30
C ASN A 102 -7.70 11.41 -10.91
N CYS A 103 -7.17 10.30 -10.39
CA CYS A 103 -7.53 9.75 -9.09
C CYS A 103 -9.02 9.37 -8.95
N THR A 104 -9.69 8.96 -10.04
CA THR A 104 -11.08 8.48 -10.02
C THR A 104 -11.20 6.95 -10.01
N GLU A 105 -10.10 6.23 -10.23
CA GLU A 105 -10.04 4.76 -10.19
C GLU A 105 -9.16 4.26 -9.04
N VAL A 106 -9.64 3.29 -8.25
CA VAL A 106 -8.82 2.56 -7.27
C VAL A 106 -8.17 1.36 -7.96
N LEU A 107 -6.84 1.39 -8.11
CA LEU A 107 -6.06 0.36 -8.79
C LEU A 107 -5.10 -0.41 -7.87
N VAL A 108 -5.05 -0.03 -6.59
CA VAL A 108 -4.24 -0.64 -5.53
C VAL A 108 -5.05 -0.71 -4.22
N TRP A 109 -4.83 -1.77 -3.43
CA TRP A 109 -5.56 -2.03 -2.19
C TRP A 109 -4.62 -2.42 -1.06
N HIS A 110 -4.75 -1.74 0.08
CA HIS A 110 -4.00 -1.98 1.30
C HIS A 110 -4.57 -3.16 2.09
N THR A 111 -4.52 -4.34 1.49
CA THR A 111 -5.02 -5.58 2.13
C THR A 111 -4.09 -6.07 3.22
N LYS A 112 -4.67 -6.64 4.28
CA LYS A 112 -3.92 -7.27 5.39
C LYS A 112 -4.39 -8.70 5.56
N THR A 113 -3.45 -9.63 5.63
CA THR A 113 -3.74 -11.01 6.02
C THR A 113 -4.13 -11.05 7.50
N VAL A 114 -5.22 -11.73 7.80
CA VAL A 114 -5.60 -12.06 9.18
C VAL A 114 -4.96 -13.37 9.59
N ASN A 115 -4.78 -13.58 10.89
CA ASN A 115 -4.28 -14.86 11.40
C ASN A 115 -5.23 -15.99 10.96
N GLY A 116 -4.69 -16.93 10.18
CA GLY A 116 -5.41 -18.13 9.79
C GLY A 116 -5.47 -19.16 10.92
N ILE A 117 -6.41 -20.10 10.83
CA ILE A 117 -6.41 -21.29 11.66
C ILE A 117 -5.36 -22.23 11.08
N PHE A 118 -4.23 -22.39 11.77
CA PHE A 118 -3.23 -23.37 11.36
C PHE A 118 -3.69 -24.78 11.75
N PRO A 119 -3.47 -25.80 10.89
CA PRO A 119 -3.80 -27.17 11.22
C PRO A 119 -3.18 -27.60 12.55
N SER A 120 -3.87 -28.44 13.31
CA SER A 120 -3.36 -29.02 14.53
C SER A 120 -3.74 -30.48 14.63
N MET A 121 -2.81 -31.35 15.02
CA MET A 121 -3.14 -32.76 15.27
C MET A 121 -4.22 -32.93 16.34
N LYS A 122 -4.39 -31.95 17.24
CA LYS A 122 -5.50 -31.92 18.21
C LYS A 122 -6.87 -31.92 17.53
N SER A 123 -6.98 -31.29 16.35
CA SER A 123 -8.24 -31.17 15.60
C SER A 123 -8.77 -32.49 15.05
N ILE A 124 -7.93 -33.54 15.00
CA ILE A 124 -8.29 -34.87 14.49
C ILE A 124 -8.09 -35.98 15.52
N ARG A 125 -7.50 -35.69 16.69
CA ARG A 125 -7.13 -36.68 17.70
C ARG A 125 -8.32 -37.47 18.24
N ASP A 126 -9.46 -36.81 18.40
CA ASP A 126 -10.66 -37.40 19.03
C ASP A 126 -11.64 -38.01 18.00
N LYS A 127 -11.31 -37.93 16.71
CA LYS A 127 -12.15 -38.39 15.60
C LYS A 127 -11.75 -39.79 15.14
N LYS A 128 -12.30 -40.81 15.81
CA LYS A 128 -11.99 -42.24 15.57
C LYS A 128 -12.22 -42.68 14.13
N GLU A 129 -13.21 -42.10 13.47
CA GLU A 129 -13.57 -42.33 12.07
C GLU A 129 -12.47 -41.89 11.10
N LEU A 130 -11.58 -40.97 11.51
CA LEU A 130 -10.51 -40.45 10.67
C LEU A 130 -9.20 -41.23 10.79
N VAL A 131 -9.06 -42.11 11.79
CA VAL A 131 -7.80 -42.79 12.13
C VAL A 131 -7.24 -43.61 10.97
N ASN A 132 -8.09 -44.34 10.25
CA ASN A 132 -7.69 -45.21 9.14
C ASN A 132 -7.90 -44.54 7.76
N THR A 133 -7.90 -43.20 7.72
CA THR A 133 -8.09 -42.43 6.48
C THR A 133 -6.79 -41.75 6.04
N ASN A 134 -6.87 -41.01 4.94
CA ASN A 134 -5.79 -40.15 4.47
C ASN A 134 -5.55 -38.90 5.36
N ILE A 135 -6.47 -38.55 6.25
CA ILE A 135 -6.43 -37.29 7.02
C ILE A 135 -5.21 -37.20 7.97
N PRO A 136 -4.85 -38.22 8.76
CA PRO A 136 -3.65 -38.16 9.59
C PRO A 136 -2.37 -37.96 8.79
N LYS A 137 -2.26 -38.57 7.59
CA LYS A 137 -1.10 -38.40 6.71
C LYS A 137 -1.03 -36.98 6.16
N LEU A 138 -2.17 -36.40 5.76
CA LEU A 138 -2.27 -35.02 5.29
C LEU A 138 -1.87 -34.01 6.38
N TYR A 139 -2.32 -34.20 7.63
CA TYR A 139 -1.95 -33.30 8.72
C TYR A 139 -0.45 -33.39 9.04
N LYS A 140 0.14 -34.60 9.06
CA LYS A 140 1.59 -34.76 9.25
C LYS A 140 2.40 -34.05 8.16
N SER A 141 2.07 -34.26 6.88
CA SER A 141 2.78 -33.62 5.77
C SER A 141 2.64 -32.11 5.78
N THR A 142 1.47 -31.58 6.15
CA THR A 142 1.22 -30.12 6.23
C THR A 142 1.94 -29.47 7.41
N LEU A 143 2.17 -30.23 8.49
CA LEU A 143 2.85 -29.77 9.71
C LEU A 143 4.36 -30.02 9.71
N GLY A 144 4.90 -30.68 8.68
CA GLY A 144 6.32 -31.03 8.62
C GLY A 144 6.75 -32.08 9.66
N MET A 145 5.86 -33.00 10.04
CA MET A 145 6.11 -34.09 11.00
C MET A 145 6.17 -35.46 10.33
#